data_AF-A0A3A6TJ88-F1
#
_entry.id   AF-A0A3A6TJ88-F1
#
_cell.length_a   1.000
_cell.length_b   1.000
_cell.length_c   1.000
_cell.angle_alpha   90.00
_cell.angle_beta   90.00
_cell.angle_gamma   90.00
#
_symmetry.space_group_name_H-M   'P 1'
#
loop_
_entity.id
_entity.type
_entity.pdbx_description
1 polymer ?
#
loop_
_entity_poly.entity_id
_entity_poly.type
_entity_poly.pdbx_seq_one_letter_code
_entity_poly.pdbx_strand_id
1 'polypeptide(L)'
;MLDLKKKIQSDKPVLTQNVSADEFINQASHYAMGRAESRCAGNDNVVDINSHRPQFIMLGRVTKSVDEKQSNPFRNATFSLSQSAFEQLTELASENLIAKSRILRILIEQHFYKSKKLRNQLLKSSGLR
;
A
#
# COMPACT_ATOMS: atom_id res chain seq x y z
N MET A 1 27.52 32.81 0.67
CA MET A 1 27.88 31.44 0.25
C MET A 1 27.95 30.61 1.52
N LEU A 2 26.95 29.77 1.77
CA LEU A 2 26.86 28.88 2.93
C LEU A 2 27.34 27.49 2.51
N ASP A 3 28.51 27.08 2.97
CA ASP A 3 29.04 25.73 2.76
C ASP A 3 28.47 24.76 3.80
N LEU A 4 27.64 23.81 3.36
CA LEU A 4 27.13 22.72 4.20
C LEU A 4 28.14 21.55 4.23
N LYS A 5 29.00 21.52 5.24
CA LYS A 5 29.97 20.44 5.46
C LYS A 5 29.27 19.20 6.07
N LYS A 6 29.00 18.19 5.25
CA LYS A 6 28.46 16.87 5.67
C LYS A 6 29.56 16.06 6.38
N LYS A 7 29.45 15.90 7.71
CA LYS A 7 30.31 14.99 8.50
C LYS A 7 29.83 13.55 8.27
N ILE A 8 30.58 12.76 7.50
CA ILE A 8 30.37 11.31 7.37
C ILE A 8 30.83 10.69 8.68
N GLN A 9 29.88 10.23 9.49
CA GLN A 9 30.17 9.37 10.63
C GLN A 9 30.56 8.00 10.10
N SER A 10 31.77 7.55 10.41
CA SER A 10 32.27 6.22 10.09
C SER A 10 31.63 5.20 11.02
N ASP A 11 30.46 4.68 10.65
CA ASP A 11 29.96 3.43 11.22
C ASP A 11 30.82 2.29 10.67
N LYS A 12 31.59 1.65 11.55
CA LYS A 12 32.34 0.44 11.23
C LYS A 12 31.35 -0.73 11.16
N PRO A 13 31.20 -1.44 10.04
CA PRO A 13 30.42 -2.67 10.03
C PRO A 13 31.15 -3.73 10.85
N VAL A 14 30.47 -4.26 11.86
CA VAL A 14 30.96 -5.31 12.76
C VAL A 14 31.12 -6.62 11.98
N LEU A 15 32.37 -7.06 11.88
CA LEU A 15 32.92 -8.42 11.71
C LEU A 15 32.02 -9.47 11.03
N THR A 16 32.35 -9.78 9.77
CA THR A 16 31.98 -11.04 9.12
C THR A 16 32.73 -12.19 9.80
N GLN A 17 32.02 -13.02 10.57
CA GLN A 17 32.54 -14.34 10.96
C GLN A 17 32.81 -15.16 9.69
N ASN A 18 33.97 -15.82 9.62
CA ASN A 18 34.31 -16.73 8.53
C ASN A 18 33.46 -18.00 8.62
N VAL A 19 32.30 -18.00 7.97
CA VAL A 19 31.45 -19.19 7.86
C VAL A 19 32.01 -20.07 6.73
N SER A 20 32.30 -21.34 7.01
CA SER A 20 32.69 -22.30 5.97
C SER A 20 31.53 -22.54 5.00
N ALA A 21 31.83 -22.86 3.74
CA ALA A 21 30.80 -23.12 2.72
C ALA A 21 29.84 -24.23 3.17
N ASP A 22 30.36 -25.30 3.78
CA ASP A 22 29.55 -26.41 4.27
C ASP A 22 28.61 -25.99 5.42
N GLU A 23 29.04 -25.06 6.27
CA GLU A 23 28.25 -24.53 7.37
C GLU A 23 27.11 -23.63 6.86
N PHE A 24 27.37 -22.83 5.82
CA PHE A 24 26.35 -22.01 5.17
C PHE A 24 25.31 -22.86 4.44
N ILE A 25 25.73 -23.91 3.73
CA ILE A 25 24.83 -24.81 3.00
C ILE A 25 23.91 -25.56 3.97
N ASN A 26 24.46 -26.06 5.09
CA ASN A 26 23.66 -26.73 6.10
C ASN A 26 22.66 -25.78 6.76
N GLN A 27 23.07 -24.55 7.09
CA GLN A 27 22.18 -23.56 7.67
C GLN A 27 21.07 -23.13 6.71
N ALA A 28 21.38 -22.94 5.42
CA ALA A 28 20.39 -22.64 4.38
C ALA A 28 19.36 -23.78 4.24
N SER A 29 19.81 -25.04 4.31
CA SER A 29 18.93 -26.21 4.25
C SER A 29 17.97 -26.25 5.44
N HIS A 30 18.47 -26.02 6.66
CA HIS A 30 17.61 -25.95 7.85
C HIS A 30 16.62 -24.79 7.79
N TYR A 31 17.05 -23.63 7.29
CA TYR A 31 16.18 -22.47 7.10
C TYR A 31 15.07 -22.73 6.06
N ALA A 32 15.40 -23.37 4.93
CA ALA A 32 14.41 -23.74 3.91
C ALA A 32 13.37 -24.75 4.43
N MET A 33 13.78 -25.60 5.37
CA MET A 33 12.88 -26.52 6.09
C MET A 33 12.10 -25.84 7.23
N GLY A 34 12.29 -24.53 7.46
CA GLY A 34 11.61 -23.76 8.49
C GLY A 34 12.11 -23.99 9.92
N ARG A 35 13.30 -24.57 10.10
CA ARG A 35 13.93 -24.73 11.42
C ARG A 35 14.84 -23.54 11.69
N ALA A 36 14.39 -22.63 12.55
CA ALA A 36 15.19 -21.50 13.01
C ALA A 36 16.19 -21.97 14.07
N GLU A 37 17.44 -22.22 13.70
CA GLU A 37 18.50 -22.44 14.67
C GLU A 37 18.93 -21.09 15.26
N SER A 38 18.67 -20.90 16.56
CA SER A 38 19.09 -19.71 17.31
C SER A 38 20.61 -19.71 17.45
N ARG A 39 21.30 -18.87 16.68
CA ARG A 39 22.65 -18.42 17.04
C ARG A 39 22.54 -17.36 18.13
N CYS A 40 22.35 -17.80 19.37
CA CYS A 40 22.62 -17.01 20.56
C CYS A 40 23.44 -17.87 21.54
N ALA A 41 24.76 -17.87 21.37
CA ALA A 41 25.68 -18.33 22.41
C ALA A 41 26.79 -17.29 22.53
N GLY A 42 26.64 -16.40 23.51
CA GLY A 42 27.61 -15.34 23.83
C GLY A 42 26.97 -14.14 24.53
N ASN A 43 26.53 -14.35 25.78
CA ASN A 43 26.35 -13.39 26.87
C ASN A 43 25.82 -11.98 26.51
N ASP A 44 24.52 -11.78 26.61
CA ASP A 44 23.89 -10.93 27.64
C ASP A 44 22.50 -10.46 27.23
N ASN A 45 21.58 -10.55 28.20
CA ASN A 45 20.17 -10.16 28.19
C ASN A 45 19.21 -11.20 27.59
N VAL A 46 18.67 -12.01 28.52
CA VAL A 46 17.43 -12.75 28.36
C VAL A 46 16.35 -11.82 27.79
N VAL A 47 15.90 -12.13 26.57
CA VAL A 47 14.55 -11.81 26.14
C VAL A 47 13.90 -13.15 25.81
N ASP A 48 12.93 -13.53 26.63
CA ASP A 48 12.03 -14.64 26.39
C ASP A 48 11.24 -14.39 25.10
N ILE A 49 11.53 -15.15 24.03
CA ILE A 49 10.88 -15.03 22.70
C ILE A 49 9.68 -16.00 22.59
N ASN A 50 9.17 -16.55 23.69
CA ASN A 50 7.89 -17.29 23.62
C ASN A 50 6.68 -16.41 23.26
N SER A 51 6.85 -15.08 23.14
CA SER A 51 5.74 -14.16 22.88
C SER A 51 5.79 -13.36 21.58
N HIS A 52 6.83 -13.46 20.75
CA HIS A 52 6.89 -12.66 19.52
C HIS A 52 7.50 -13.45 18.38
N ARG A 53 6.67 -14.27 17.71
CA ARG A 53 6.84 -14.54 16.28
C ARG A 53 6.93 -13.17 15.59
N PRO A 54 8.05 -12.76 14.97
CA PRO A 54 7.97 -11.75 13.94
C PRO A 54 7.23 -12.42 12.78
N GLN A 55 5.92 -12.24 12.75
CA GLN A 55 5.18 -12.38 11.52
C GLN A 55 5.76 -11.31 10.61
N PHE A 56 6.71 -11.70 9.76
CA PHE A 56 6.98 -10.94 8.56
C PHE A 56 5.67 -10.97 7.78
N ILE A 57 4.89 -9.91 7.94
CA ILE A 57 3.74 -9.64 7.10
C ILE A 57 4.34 -9.38 5.72
N MET A 58 4.44 -10.43 4.92
CA MET A 58 4.51 -10.29 3.48
C MET A 58 3.34 -9.37 3.12
N LEU A 59 3.62 -8.17 2.61
CA LEU A 59 2.68 -7.10 2.29
C LEU A 59 1.76 -7.46 1.11
N GLY A 60 1.16 -8.65 1.14
CA GLY A 60 0.42 -9.23 0.03
C GLY A 60 -0.39 -10.50 0.33
N ARG A 61 -0.49 -10.97 1.59
CA ARG A 61 -1.46 -12.02 1.94
C ARG A 61 -2.13 -11.75 3.28
N VAL A 62 -3.20 -10.95 3.22
CA VAL A 62 -4.16 -10.81 4.31
C VAL A 62 -5.05 -12.06 4.30
N THR A 63 -4.71 -13.08 5.09
CA THR A 63 -5.68 -14.09 5.51
C THR A 63 -6.45 -13.52 6.70
N LYS A 64 -7.37 -12.60 6.43
CA LYS A 64 -8.43 -12.24 7.37
C LYS A 64 -9.73 -12.85 6.86
N SER A 65 -10.09 -13.97 7.47
CA SER A 65 -11.48 -14.40 7.64
C SER A 65 -12.21 -13.32 8.45
N VAL A 66 -12.81 -12.36 7.76
CA VAL A 66 -13.69 -11.35 8.35
C VAL A 66 -14.88 -11.22 7.40
N ASP A 67 -16.03 -11.64 7.90
CA ASP A 67 -17.40 -11.41 7.43
C ASP A 67 -17.63 -11.27 5.93
N GLU A 68 -18.40 -12.22 5.39
CA GLU A 68 -19.02 -12.19 4.06
C GLU A 68 -20.07 -11.06 3.90
N LYS A 69 -19.81 -9.86 4.43
CA LYS A 69 -20.38 -8.66 3.79
C LYS A 69 -19.74 -8.61 2.43
N GLN A 70 -20.54 -8.90 1.41
CA GLN A 70 -20.22 -8.78 -0.01
C GLN A 70 -19.58 -7.41 -0.30
N SER A 71 -18.29 -7.29 -0.03
CA SER A 71 -17.45 -6.17 -0.43
C SER A 71 -17.26 -6.37 -1.92
N ASN A 72 -18.28 -6.02 -2.71
CA ASN A 72 -18.16 -6.00 -4.15
C ASN A 72 -16.94 -5.13 -4.47
N PRO A 73 -15.87 -5.71 -5.04
CA PRO A 73 -14.66 -4.97 -5.28
C PRO A 73 -14.96 -3.81 -6.22
N PHE A 74 -14.35 -2.65 -5.99
CA PHE A 74 -14.46 -1.52 -6.91
C PHE A 74 -13.98 -1.95 -8.30
N ARG A 75 -14.78 -1.67 -9.33
CA ARG A 75 -14.40 -1.90 -10.72
C ARG A 75 -13.68 -0.66 -11.26
N ASN A 76 -12.54 -0.88 -11.92
CA ASN A 76 -11.79 0.19 -12.56
C ASN A 76 -12.47 0.60 -13.88
N ALA A 77 -12.43 1.90 -14.19
CA ALA A 77 -12.94 2.46 -15.43
C ALA A 77 -12.02 3.59 -15.90
N THR A 78 -11.80 3.66 -17.21
CA THR A 78 -11.06 4.74 -17.87
C THR A 78 -12.06 5.61 -18.62
N PHE A 79 -11.99 6.92 -18.43
CA PHE A 79 -12.87 7.89 -19.07
C PHE A 79 -12.03 8.91 -19.83
N SER A 80 -12.48 9.25 -21.04
CA SER A 80 -11.99 10.42 -21.77
C SER A 80 -12.87 11.61 -21.41
N LEU A 81 -12.25 12.69 -20.97
CA LEU A 81 -12.92 13.95 -20.61
C LEU A 81 -12.45 15.05 -21.55
N SER A 82 -13.28 16.07 -21.79
CA SER A 82 -12.80 17.30 -22.41
C SER A 82 -11.77 17.98 -21.49
N GLN A 83 -10.90 18.80 -22.08
CA GLN A 83 -9.92 19.57 -21.32
C GLN A 83 -10.59 20.39 -20.20
N SER A 84 -11.66 21.11 -20.54
CA SER A 84 -12.42 21.92 -19.58
C SER A 84 -13.01 21.11 -18.43
N ALA A 85 -13.56 19.91 -18.71
CA ALA A 85 -14.13 19.06 -17.67
C ALA A 85 -13.05 18.48 -16.75
N PHE A 86 -11.87 18.18 -17.28
CA PHE A 86 -10.74 17.71 -16.48
C PHE A 86 -10.18 18.82 -15.56
N GLU A 87 -10.12 20.06 -16.04
CA GLU A 87 -9.72 21.24 -15.27
C GLU A 87 -10.70 21.48 -14.11
N GLN A 88 -12.01 21.54 -14.39
CA GLN A 88 -13.06 21.68 -13.37
C GLN A 88 -13.00 20.57 -12.31
N LEU A 89 -12.81 19.32 -12.74
CA LEU A 89 -12.66 18.19 -11.80
C LEU A 89 -11.39 18.31 -10.95
N THR A 90 -10.32 18.89 -11.49
CA THR A 90 -9.06 19.09 -10.77
C THR A 90 -9.17 20.21 -9.75
N GLU A 91 -9.78 21.33 -10.14
CA GLU A 91 -10.07 22.47 -9.26
C GLU A 91 -10.93 22.04 -8.07
N LEU A 92 -12.06 21.36 -8.32
CA LEU A 92 -12.93 20.83 -7.27
C LEU A 92 -12.20 19.88 -6.30
N ALA A 93 -11.28 19.06 -6.83
CA ALA A 93 -10.48 18.15 -6.02
C ALA A 93 -9.49 18.90 -5.11
N SER A 94 -8.84 19.95 -5.64
CA SER A 94 -7.89 20.75 -4.86
C SER A 94 -8.57 21.59 -3.78
N GLU A 95 -9.72 22.21 -4.08
CA GLU A 95 -10.43 23.06 -3.12
C GLU A 95 -10.98 22.29 -1.92
N ASN A 96 -11.55 21.11 -2.19
CA ASN A 96 -12.23 20.32 -1.16
C ASN A 96 -11.32 19.26 -0.53
N LEU A 97 -10.08 19.10 -1.01
CA LEU A 97 -9.15 18.02 -0.63
C LEU A 97 -9.77 16.62 -0.80
N ILE A 98 -10.61 16.45 -1.84
CA ILE A 98 -11.28 15.20 -2.16
C ILE A 98 -10.65 14.58 -3.41
N ALA A 99 -10.38 13.28 -3.37
CA ALA A 99 -9.88 12.56 -4.55
C ALA A 99 -10.87 12.65 -5.74
N LYS A 100 -10.36 12.83 -6.96
CA LYS A 100 -11.15 12.91 -8.21
C LYS A 100 -12.13 11.72 -8.36
N SER A 101 -11.68 10.50 -8.07
CA SER A 101 -12.50 9.30 -8.13
C SER A 101 -13.65 9.28 -7.10
N ARG A 102 -13.49 9.99 -5.96
CA ARG A 102 -14.55 10.15 -4.97
C ARG A 102 -15.58 11.18 -5.42
N ILE A 103 -15.15 12.29 -6.01
CA ILE A 103 -16.05 13.29 -6.60
C ILE A 103 -16.92 12.65 -7.69
N LEU A 104 -16.31 11.90 -8.62
CA LEU A 104 -17.06 11.19 -9.66
C LEU A 104 -18.12 10.23 -9.07
N ARG A 105 -17.78 9.48 -8.03
CA ARG A 105 -18.74 8.59 -7.33
C ARG A 105 -19.91 9.37 -6.72
N ILE A 106 -19.64 10.50 -6.06
CA ILE A 106 -20.68 11.35 -5.47
C ILE A 106 -21.60 11.90 -6.57
N LEU A 107 -21.04 12.42 -7.65
CA LEU A 107 -21.83 12.96 -8.77
C LEU A 107 -22.70 11.90 -9.42
N ILE A 108 -22.17 10.68 -9.60
CA ILE A 108 -22.92 9.54 -10.13
C ILE A 108 -24.08 9.19 -9.20
N GLU A 109 -23.83 9.10 -7.90
CA GLU A 109 -24.85 8.77 -6.89
C GLU A 109 -25.96 9.84 -6.84
N GLN A 110 -25.57 11.11 -6.75
CA GLN A 110 -26.51 12.23 -6.77
C GLN A 110 -27.35 12.26 -8.06
N HIS A 111 -26.74 11.98 -9.21
CA HIS A 111 -27.45 11.94 -10.49
C HIS A 111 -28.37 10.71 -10.60
N PHE A 112 -27.98 9.57 -10.02
CA PHE A 112 -28.76 8.34 -10.04
C PHE A 112 -30.08 8.46 -9.28
N TYR A 113 -30.07 9.11 -8.11
CA TYR A 113 -31.27 9.30 -7.26
C TYR A 113 -32.24 10.38 -7.77
N LYS A 114 -31.91 11.12 -8.84
CA LYS A 114 -32.87 12.05 -9.48
C LYS A 114 -34.02 11.27 -10.14
N SER A 115 -35.20 11.90 -10.25
CA SER A 115 -36.35 11.33 -10.98
C SER A 115 -35.94 10.91 -12.40
N LYS A 116 -36.42 9.73 -12.84
CA LYS A 116 -36.11 9.17 -14.17
C LYS A 116 -36.37 10.16 -15.31
N LYS A 117 -37.45 10.95 -15.21
CA LYS A 117 -37.79 11.99 -16.20
C LYS A 117 -36.72 13.09 -16.24
N LEU A 118 -36.35 13.62 -15.07
CA LEU A 118 -35.34 14.66 -14.94
C LEU A 118 -33.95 14.17 -15.38
N ARG A 119 -33.57 12.97 -14.97
CA ARG A 119 -32.31 12.33 -15.35
C ARG A 119 -32.18 12.19 -16.87
N ASN A 120 -33.22 11.68 -17.51
CA ASN A 120 -33.23 11.51 -18.97
C ASN A 120 -33.24 12.85 -19.71
N GLN A 121 -33.88 13.88 -19.15
CA GLN A 121 -33.85 15.23 -19.72
C GLN A 121 -32.42 15.81 -19.67
N LEU A 122 -31.76 15.72 -18.51
CA LEU A 122 -30.38 16.20 -18.35
C LEU A 122 -29.45 15.52 -19.35
N LEU A 123 -29.45 14.19 -19.42
CA LEU A 123 -28.62 13.43 -20.36
C LEU A 123 -28.86 13.79 -21.83
N LYS A 124 -30.10 14.14 -22.20
CA LYS A 124 -30.44 14.59 -23.57
C LYS A 124 -30.01 16.03 -23.84
N SER A 125 -30.11 16.91 -22.84
CA SER A 125 -29.72 18.32 -22.96
C SER A 125 -28.22 18.54 -22.95
N SER A 126 -27.47 17.66 -22.27
CA SER A 126 -26.01 17.74 -22.13
C SER A 126 -25.24 17.35 -23.38
N GLY A 127 -25.89 17.37 -24.56
CA GLY A 127 -25.41 16.81 -25.83
C GLY A 127 -23.89 16.79 -25.97
N LEU A 128 -23.28 15.65 -25.61
CA LEU A 128 -21.92 15.35 -26.00
C LEU A 128 -21.96 15.14 -27.51
N ARG A 129 -21.35 16.09 -28.24
CA ARG A 129 -20.91 15.91 -29.61
C ARG A 129 -19.42 15.60 -29.60
#